data_AF-D4GXA0-F1
#
_entry.id   AF-D4GXA0-F1
#
_cell.length_a   1.000
_cell.length_b   1.000
_cell.length_c   1.000
_cell.angle_alpha   90.00
_cell.angle_beta   90.00
_cell.angle_gamma   90.00
#
_symmetry.space_group_name_H-M   'P 1'
#
loop_
_entity.id
_entity.type
_entity.pdbx_description
1 polymer ?
#
loop_
_entity_poly.entity_id
_entity_poly.type
_entity_poly.pdbx_seq_one_letter_code
_entity_poly.pdbx_strand_id
1 'polypeptide(L)' 'MSNRVVQGRMVTPETLAELVEGERPMDAEPIQDADFDCPECGENVIQVGYMPSVTEFVTAYKCQECDWADDDRDE' A
#
# COMPACT_ATOMS: atom_id res chain seq x y z
N MET A 1 10.41 -0.28 -10.04
CA MET A 1 10.36 -0.91 -8.71
C MET A 1 11.04 0.04 -7.74
N SER A 2 10.30 1.03 -7.25
CA SER A 2 10.81 2.00 -6.29
C SER A 2 10.40 1.52 -4.91
N ASN A 3 11.36 1.08 -4.10
CA ASN A 3 11.11 0.81 -2.69
C ASN A 3 10.83 2.13 -1.98
N ARG A 4 10.04 2.09 -0.90
CA ARG A 4 9.70 3.26 -0.09
C ARG A 4 10.07 3.03 1.37
N VAL A 5 10.22 4.11 2.12
CA VAL A 5 10.36 4.02 3.58
C VAL A 5 8.97 4.22 4.17
N VAL A 6 8.52 3.26 4.97
CA VAL A 6 7.27 3.30 5.72
C VAL A 6 7.59 2.97 7.17
N GLN A 7 7.22 3.86 8.08
CA GLN A 7 7.43 3.75 9.52
C GLN A 7 8.89 3.40 9.88
N GLY A 8 9.83 4.05 9.18
CA GLY A 8 11.27 3.85 9.34
C GLY A 8 11.82 2.52 8.78
N ARG A 9 11.02 1.76 8.02
CA ARG A 9 11.43 0.49 7.39
C ARG A 9 11.38 0.59 5.87
N MET A 10 12.34 -0.03 5.19
CA MET A 10 12.30 -0.14 3.74
C MET A 10 11.27 -1.19 3.34
N VAL A 11 10.30 -0.82 2.51
CA VAL A 11 9.26 -1.71 1.98
C VAL A 11 9.38 -1.85 0.47
N THR A 12 9.21 -3.08 -0.01
CA THR A 12 9.01 -3.38 -1.44
C THR A 12 7.52 -3.27 -1.79
N PRO A 13 7.16 -3.18 -3.08
CA PRO A 13 5.76 -3.24 -3.50
C PRO A 13 4.98 -4.43 -2.90
N GLU A 14 5.52 -5.64 -3.00
CA GLU A 14 4.89 -6.85 -2.48
C GLU A 14 4.72 -6.80 -0.96
N THR A 15 5.73 -6.31 -0.23
CA THR A 15 5.66 -6.20 1.24
C THR A 15 4.67 -5.12 1.66
N LEU A 16 4.55 -4.03 0.90
CA LEU A 16 3.57 -2.98 1.18
C LEU A 16 2.15 -3.50 0.98
N ALA A 17 1.89 -4.21 -0.12
CA ALA A 17 0.62 -4.87 -0.35
C ALA A 17 0.30 -5.88 0.76
N GLU A 18 1.28 -6.71 1.15
CA GLU A 18 1.13 -7.67 2.27
C GLU A 18 0.81 -6.99 3.61
N LEU A 19 1.34 -5.79 3.87
CA LEU A 19 1.03 -5.04 5.09
C LEU A 19 -0.43 -4.58 5.17
N VAL A 20 -1.07 -4.34 4.02
CA VAL A 20 -2.46 -3.91 3.94
C VAL A 20 -3.40 -5.12 3.83
N GLU A 21 -3.10 -6.05 2.92
CA GLU A 21 -3.91 -7.25 2.66
C GLU A 21 -3.85 -8.27 3.80
N GLY A 22 -2.74 -8.32 4.53
CA GLY A 22 -2.44 -9.37 5.51
C GLY A 22 -1.95 -10.68 4.89
N GLU A 23 -1.99 -10.82 3.56
CA GLU A 23 -1.45 -11.93 2.79
C GLU A 23 -0.56 -11.44 1.65
N ARG A 24 0.38 -12.30 1.22
CA ARG A 24 1.37 -11.94 0.19
C ARG A 24 0.74 -12.03 -1.20
N PRO A 25 0.82 -10.98 -2.04
CA PRO A 25 0.18 -10.98 -3.35
C PRO A 25 0.91 -11.87 -4.36
N MET A 26 0.26 -12.15 -5.49
CA MET A 26 0.92 -12.82 -6.63
C MET A 26 1.85 -11.89 -7.39
N ASP A 27 1.46 -10.62 -7.56
CA ASP A 27 2.27 -9.59 -8.23
C ASP A 27 1.90 -8.20 -7.68
N ALA A 28 2.80 -7.23 -7.81
CA ALA A 28 2.62 -5.86 -7.34
C ALA A 28 3.30 -4.83 -8.26
N GLU A 29 2.57 -3.76 -8.55
CA GLU A 29 3.05 -2.62 -9.32
C GLU A 29 4.00 -1.73 -8.50
N PRO A 30 4.82 -0.87 -9.12
CA PRO A 30 5.66 0.07 -8.38
C PRO A 30 4.86 0.97 -7.43
N ILE A 31 5.43 1.25 -6.25
CA ILE A 31 4.86 2.18 -5.27
C ILE A 31 4.78 3.60 -5.87
N GLN A 32 3.67 4.27 -5.64
CA GLN A 32 3.41 5.67 -6.03
C GLN A 32 2.93 6.48 -4.83
N ASP A 33 3.09 7.80 -4.88
CA ASP A 33 2.45 8.70 -3.91
C ASP A 33 0.95 8.79 -4.24
N ALA A 34 0.10 8.78 -3.22
CA ALA A 34 -1.34 8.93 -3.40
C ALA A 34 -1.72 10.42 -3.53
N ASP A 35 -2.88 10.68 -4.13
CA ASP A 35 -3.38 12.05 -4.34
C ASP A 35 -4.03 12.69 -3.10
N PHE A 36 -3.86 12.09 -1.91
CA PHE A 36 -4.45 12.55 -0.66
C PHE A 36 -3.54 12.32 0.55
N ASP A 37 -3.78 13.09 1.61
CA ASP A 37 -3.09 12.98 2.89
C ASP A 37 -3.80 11.99 3.83
N CYS A 38 -3.04 11.43 4.77
CA CYS A 38 -3.54 10.44 5.71
C CYS A 38 -4.67 11.04 6.58
N PRO A 39 -5.84 10.36 6.66
CA PRO A 39 -6.98 10.88 7.41
C PRO A 39 -6.76 10.91 8.93
N GLU A 40 -5.78 10.16 9.45
CA GLU A 40 -5.51 10.08 10.89
C GLU A 40 -4.47 11.10 11.37
N CYS A 41 -3.41 11.35 10.59
CA CYS A 41 -2.29 12.21 11.03
C CYS A 41 -1.93 13.34 10.05
N GLY A 42 -2.51 13.39 8.84
CA GLY A 42 -2.24 14.42 7.84
C GLY A 42 -0.91 14.27 7.10
N GLU A 43 -0.22 13.13 7.25
CA GLU A 43 1.04 12.83 6.54
C GLU A 43 0.79 12.19 5.16
N ASN A 44 1.84 12.13 4.34
CA ASN A 44 1.75 11.59 2.98
C ASN A 44 1.35 10.10 2.95
N VAL A 45 0.38 9.78 2.10
CA VAL A 45 -0.03 8.40 1.80
C VAL A 45 0.67 7.93 0.53
N ILE A 46 1.04 6.65 0.53
CA ILE A 46 1.49 5.96 -0.68
C ILE A 46 0.47 4.89 -1.08
N GLN A 47 0.48 4.56 -2.36
CA GLN A 47 -0.35 3.51 -2.93
C GLN A 47 0.46 2.46 -3.67
N VAL A 48 -0.06 1.25 -3.70
CA VAL A 48 0.45 0.14 -4.51
C VAL A 48 -0.71 -0.66 -5.10
N GLY A 49 -0.70 -0.83 -6.42
CA GLY A 49 -1.58 -1.77 -7.09
C GLY A 49 -1.02 -3.19 -6.99
N TYR A 50 -1.85 -4.18 -6.71
CA TYR A 50 -1.41 -5.57 -6.58
C TYR A 50 -2.49 -6.56 -7.01
N MET A 51 -2.05 -7.78 -7.32
CA MET A 51 -2.91 -8.89 -7.70
C MET A 51 -2.94 -9.93 -6.56
N PRO A 52 -3.98 -9.98 -5.72
CA PRO A 52 -4.14 -11.05 -4.73
C PRO A 52 -4.44 -12.40 -5.42
N SER A 53 -5.15 -12.35 -6.55
CA SER A 53 -5.43 -13.50 -7.40
C SER A 53 -5.30 -13.14 -8.88
N VAL A 54 -5.28 -14.16 -9.76
CA VAL A 54 -5.17 -13.95 -11.22
C VAL A 54 -6.34 -13.17 -11.85
N THR A 55 -7.46 -13.01 -11.14
CA THR A 55 -8.69 -12.37 -11.63
C THR A 55 -9.00 -11.05 -10.95
N GLU A 56 -8.15 -10.60 -10.04
CA GLU A 56 -8.43 -9.47 -9.17
C GLU A 56 -7.24 -8.51 -9.13
N PHE A 57 -7.55 -7.22 -9.07
CA PHE A 57 -6.57 -6.15 -8.94
C PHE A 57 -7.10 -5.18 -7.89
N VAL A 58 -6.29 -4.94 -6.86
CA VAL A 58 -6.63 -4.11 -5.70
C VAL A 58 -5.59 -3.01 -5.57
N THR A 59 -6.01 -1.83 -5.16
CA THR A 59 -5.14 -0.71 -4.82
C THR A 59 -5.08 -0.56 -3.31
N ALA A 60 -3.94 -0.87 -2.71
CA ALA A 60 -3.69 -0.63 -1.29
C ALA A 60 -3.13 0.78 -1.06
N TYR A 61 -3.53 1.38 0.06
CA TYR A 61 -3.09 2.68 0.56
C TYR A 61 -2.46 2.52 1.93
N LYS A 62 -1.34 3.22 2.18
CA LYS A 62 -0.65 3.18 3.47
C LYS A 62 -0.08 4.54 3.84
N CYS A 63 -0.37 4.98 5.06
CA CYS A 63 0.34 6.12 5.64
C CYS A 63 1.82 5.78 5.87
N GLN A 64 2.72 6.69 5.49
CA GLN A 64 4.16 6.48 5.72
C GLN A 64 4.56 6.55 7.19
N GLU A 65 3.78 7.20 8.06
CA GLU A 65 4.19 7.48 9.44
C GLU A 65 3.36 6.76 10.51
N CYS A 66 2.04 6.57 10.30
CA CYS A 66 1.15 5.94 11.28
C CYS A 66 0.61 4.58 10.80
N ASP A 67 -0.18 3.92 11.65
CA ASP A 67 -0.67 2.57 11.39
C ASP A 67 -1.81 2.52 10.38
N TRP A 68 -2.42 3.66 10.02
CA TRP A 68 -3.49 3.73 9.02
C TRP A 68 -3.12 3.08 7.68
N ALA A 69 -4.01 2.22 7.22
CA ALA A 69 -3.99 1.49 5.98
C ALA A 69 -5.43 1.34 5.49
N ASP A 70 -5.61 1.27 4.17
CA ASP A 70 -6.91 1.08 3.53
C ASP A 70 -6.72 0.47 2.14
N ASP A 71 -7.79 0.02 1.50
CA ASP A 71 -7.75 -0.43 0.11
C ASP A 71 -9.01 -0.01 -0.67
N ASP A 72 -9.02 -0.21 -1.98
CA ASP A 72 -10.12 0.20 -2.85
C ASP A 72 -11.29 -0.81 -2.91
N ARG A 73 -11.28 -1.85 -2.05
CA ARG A 73 -12.45 -2.71 -1.88
C ARG A 73 -13.38 -2.06 -0.85
N ASP A 74 -14.60 -1.81 -1.30
CA ASP A 74 -15.70 -1.50 -0.39
C ASP A 74 -16.09 -2.80 0.37
N GLU A 75 -15.76 -2.89 1.66
CA GLU A 75 -16.26 -3.95 2.57
C GLU A 75 -17.76 -3.80 2.91
#